data_AF-W6ZP66-F1
#
_entry.id   AF-W6ZP66-F1
#
_cell.length_a   1.000
_cell.length_b   1.000
_cell.length_c   1.000
_cell.angle_alpha   90.00
_cell.angle_beta   90.00
_cell.angle_gamma   90.00
#
_symmetry.space_group_name_H-M   'P 1'
#
loop_
_entity.id
_entity.type
_entity.pdbx_description
1 polymer ?
#
loop_
_entity_poly.entity_id
_entity_poly.type
_entity_poly.pdbx_seq_one_letter_code
_entity_poly.pdbx_strand_id
1 'polypeptide(L)'
;EKLSKLQNTYHTSPSGDLCDSIMQTCFLPRSRIFPSSSTSSPRTMHVIDLSSYFTTTNPLLHAAHPRLCSAIATILSHTNPACITAFLNPRIQEFIYKREVQGRKGGTTLLIRRHHNTIMAGSYRNLGFSLQWRLYVRSRFNALGQWYDEYAAPTCGATPVVGGGEVMWDVFTPDGVMSGDGDDDDGEQRMRCAKKDGGADAEFRGGGGLGVKEDGDGDEGEEEEGREAKFALYQSRILARYLLWDVWVRLEGRYECRATWEADGKVNTVRLKRGLVGFDDDD
;
A
#
# COMPACT_ATOMS: atom_id res chain seq x y z
N GLU A 1 19.08 16.23 11.44
CA GLU A 1 18.41 16.90 10.30
C GLU A 1 17.77 15.92 9.29
N LYS A 2 18.51 14.97 8.69
CA LYS A 2 17.91 14.02 7.73
C LYS A 2 16.81 13.14 8.33
N LEU A 3 16.99 12.65 9.54
CA LEU A 3 16.00 11.80 10.23
C LEU A 3 14.68 12.53 10.51
N SER A 4 14.74 13.78 10.96
CA SER A 4 13.55 14.60 11.19
C SER A 4 12.80 14.90 9.89
N LYS A 5 13.52 15.03 8.76
CA LYS A 5 12.89 15.19 7.44
C LYS A 5 12.11 13.95 7.02
N LEU A 6 12.59 12.74 7.32
CA LEU A 6 11.91 11.48 6.98
C LEU A 6 10.62 11.25 7.77
N GLN A 7 10.55 11.78 8.99
CA GLN A 7 9.40 11.62 9.88
C GLN A 7 8.33 12.70 9.68
N ASN A 8 8.60 13.71 8.86
CA ASN A 8 7.71 14.85 8.64
C ASN A 8 7.12 14.82 7.23
N THR A 9 5.79 14.69 7.15
CA THR A 9 5.00 14.64 5.90
C THR A 9 5.21 15.87 5.02
N TYR A 10 5.56 17.02 5.60
CA TYR A 10 5.83 18.25 4.86
C TYR A 10 6.93 18.08 3.79
N HIS A 11 7.92 17.22 4.07
CA HIS A 11 9.04 16.94 3.16
C HIS A 11 8.77 15.81 2.16
N THR A 12 7.57 15.21 2.18
CA THR A 12 7.14 14.26 1.15
C THR A 12 6.97 15.00 -0.17
N SER A 13 7.46 14.41 -1.27
CA SER A 13 7.35 14.99 -2.61
C SER A 13 6.94 13.92 -3.64
N PRO A 14 5.79 14.10 -4.30
CA PRO A 14 5.34 13.19 -5.36
C PRO A 14 6.35 12.97 -6.48
N SER A 15 7.15 13.99 -6.83
CA SER A 15 8.17 13.93 -7.88
C SER A 15 9.47 13.23 -7.46
N GLY A 16 9.74 13.16 -6.15
CA GLY A 16 10.94 12.53 -5.59
C GLY A 16 11.39 13.21 -4.29
N ASP A 17 11.73 12.42 -3.27
CA ASP A 17 12.17 12.93 -1.95
C ASP A 17 13.34 12.12 -1.33
N LEU A 18 13.71 12.48 -0.10
CA LEU A 18 14.80 11.83 0.63
C LEU A 18 14.53 10.35 0.92
N CYS A 19 13.28 9.93 1.12
CA CYS A 19 12.98 8.50 1.30
C CYS A 19 13.37 7.75 0.02
N ASP A 20 13.08 8.29 -1.15
CA ASP A 20 13.40 7.65 -2.42
C ASP A 20 14.91 7.44 -2.60
N SER A 21 15.72 8.47 -2.30
CA SER A 21 17.18 8.37 -2.38
C SER A 21 17.75 7.34 -1.41
N ILE A 22 17.17 7.18 -0.23
CA ILE A 22 17.62 6.18 0.75
C ILE A 22 17.16 4.78 0.33
N MET A 23 15.92 4.62 -0.15
CA MET A 23 15.39 3.32 -0.55
C MET A 23 16.16 2.70 -1.73
N GLN A 24 16.76 3.52 -2.60
CA GLN A 24 17.63 3.02 -3.68
C GLN A 24 18.77 2.13 -3.18
N THR A 25 19.25 2.30 -1.94
CA THR A 25 20.37 1.50 -1.41
C THR A 25 19.98 0.06 -1.09
N CYS A 26 18.69 -0.29 -1.07
CA CYS A 26 18.22 -1.65 -0.83
C CYS A 26 17.43 -2.25 -2.00
N PHE A 27 17.50 -1.66 -3.19
CA PHE A 27 16.93 -2.29 -4.38
C PHE A 27 17.84 -3.42 -4.87
N LEU A 28 17.26 -4.57 -5.18
CA LEU A 28 17.97 -5.70 -5.75
C LEU A 28 18.34 -5.40 -7.21
N PRO A 29 19.63 -5.44 -7.56
CA PRO A 29 20.06 -5.26 -8.94
C PRO A 29 19.73 -6.52 -9.76
N ARG A 30 19.75 -6.39 -11.10
CA ARG A 30 19.67 -7.52 -12.05
C ARG A 30 18.34 -8.27 -12.12
N SER A 31 17.23 -7.71 -11.65
CA SER A 31 15.93 -8.28 -12.02
C SER A 31 15.74 -8.20 -13.54
N ARG A 32 15.46 -9.35 -14.17
CA ARG A 32 15.11 -9.45 -15.60
C ARG A 32 13.75 -8.82 -15.90
N ILE A 33 12.88 -8.73 -14.89
CA ILE A 33 11.50 -8.23 -15.03
C ILE A 33 11.39 -6.77 -14.58
N PHE A 34 12.05 -6.41 -13.48
CA PHE A 34 12.04 -5.06 -12.90
C PHE A 34 13.45 -4.46 -12.92
N PRO A 35 14.01 -4.15 -14.10
CA PRO A 35 15.40 -3.73 -14.21
C PRO A 35 15.64 -2.42 -13.45
N SER A 36 16.55 -2.48 -12.48
CA SER A 36 17.03 -1.30 -11.77
C SER A 36 18.14 -0.64 -12.58
N SER A 37 17.89 0.58 -13.08
CA SER A 37 18.89 1.46 -13.69
C SER A 37 19.23 2.58 -12.71
N SER A 38 20.48 3.04 -12.70
CA SER A 38 20.94 4.20 -11.92
C SER A 38 20.20 5.51 -12.25
N THR A 39 19.50 5.55 -13.39
CA THR A 39 18.68 6.69 -13.84
C THR A 39 17.17 6.44 -13.74
N SER A 40 16.75 5.27 -13.22
CA SER A 40 15.33 4.94 -13.15
C SER A 40 14.61 5.83 -12.13
N SER A 41 13.41 6.27 -12.49
CA SER A 41 12.58 7.09 -11.61
C SER A 41 12.22 6.29 -10.34
N PRO A 42 12.17 6.92 -9.16
CA PRO A 42 11.66 6.24 -7.96
C PRO A 42 10.20 5.81 -8.10
N ARG A 43 9.48 6.38 -9.08
CA ARG A 43 8.09 6.04 -9.41
C ARG A 43 7.93 4.78 -10.25
N THR A 44 9.02 4.13 -10.67
CA THR A 44 8.92 2.82 -11.34
C THR A 44 9.01 1.68 -10.33
N MET A 45 8.60 0.49 -10.77
CA MET A 45 8.66 -0.72 -9.94
C MET A 45 10.10 -1.19 -9.75
N HIS A 46 10.51 -1.35 -8.49
CA HIS A 46 11.80 -1.89 -8.08
C HIS A 46 11.60 -3.00 -7.06
N VAL A 47 12.41 -4.07 -7.12
CA VAL A 47 12.39 -5.13 -6.12
C VAL A 47 13.27 -4.74 -4.95
N ILE A 48 12.74 -4.81 -3.73
CA ILE A 48 13.44 -4.47 -2.49
C ILE A 48 14.04 -5.74 -1.88
N ASP A 49 15.29 -5.66 -1.45
CA ASP A 49 15.89 -6.66 -0.57
C ASP A 49 15.25 -6.56 0.82
N LEU A 50 14.28 -7.43 1.10
CA LEU A 50 13.56 -7.46 2.37
C LEU A 50 14.48 -7.69 3.57
N SER A 51 15.51 -8.53 3.40
CA SER A 51 16.45 -8.83 4.49
C SER A 51 17.25 -7.59 4.83
N SER A 52 17.85 -6.95 3.83
CA SER A 52 18.63 -5.73 4.02
C SER A 52 17.77 -4.57 4.53
N TYR A 53 16.51 -4.46 4.09
CA TYR A 53 15.58 -3.42 4.53
C TYR A 53 15.15 -3.60 6.01
N PHE A 54 14.69 -4.79 6.41
CA PHE A 54 14.14 -5.00 7.75
C PHE A 54 15.18 -5.31 8.84
N THR A 55 16.40 -5.70 8.48
CA THR A 55 17.49 -5.97 9.45
C THR A 55 18.54 -4.87 9.50
N THR A 56 18.32 -3.74 8.81
CA THR A 56 19.29 -2.64 8.76
C THR A 56 19.58 -2.04 10.13
N THR A 57 20.84 -1.69 10.36
CA THR A 57 21.28 -0.86 11.49
C THR A 57 21.36 0.61 11.14
N ASN A 58 21.17 0.98 9.86
CA ASN A 58 21.22 2.36 9.42
C ASN A 58 19.92 3.09 9.82
N PRO A 59 19.98 4.11 10.71
CA PRO A 59 18.79 4.80 11.19
C PRO A 59 18.02 5.53 10.09
N LEU A 60 18.70 5.95 9.01
CA LEU A 60 18.05 6.59 7.87
C LEU A 60 17.24 5.60 7.04
N LEU A 61 17.77 4.40 6.79
CA LEU A 61 17.04 3.35 6.06
C LEU A 61 15.88 2.82 6.90
N HIS A 62 16.09 2.67 8.21
CA HIS A 62 15.02 2.27 9.14
C HIS A 62 13.84 3.25 9.15
N ALA A 63 14.10 4.55 9.00
CA ALA A 63 13.07 5.59 8.95
C ALA A 63 12.50 5.84 7.54
N ALA A 64 13.14 5.33 6.49
CA ALA A 64 12.67 5.49 5.12
C ALA A 64 11.58 4.47 4.79
N HIS A 65 10.54 4.92 4.08
CA HIS A 65 9.45 4.07 3.64
C HIS A 65 9.45 3.88 2.12
N PRO A 66 9.25 2.64 1.62
CA PRO A 66 9.18 2.35 0.20
C PRO A 66 7.94 2.99 -0.44
N ARG A 67 8.00 3.26 -1.76
CA ARG A 67 6.81 3.54 -2.55
C ARG A 67 6.01 2.26 -2.79
N LEU A 68 4.70 2.40 -2.98
CA LEU A 68 3.79 1.28 -3.20
C LEU A 68 4.14 0.47 -4.45
N CYS A 69 4.59 1.11 -5.53
CA CYS A 69 5.04 0.42 -6.74
C CYS A 69 6.15 -0.61 -6.47
N SER A 70 7.16 -0.23 -5.69
CA SER A 70 8.26 -1.13 -5.31
C SER A 70 7.82 -2.22 -4.34
N ALA A 71 6.91 -1.90 -3.41
CA ALA A 71 6.33 -2.92 -2.53
C ALA A 71 5.56 -3.98 -3.33
N ILE A 72 4.73 -3.55 -4.28
CA ILE A 72 3.96 -4.45 -5.17
C ILE A 72 4.90 -5.29 -6.02
N ALA A 73 5.91 -4.69 -6.66
CA ALA A 73 6.91 -5.44 -7.43
C ALA A 73 7.58 -6.54 -6.61
N THR A 74 7.98 -6.21 -5.38
CA THR A 74 8.61 -7.16 -4.45
C THR A 74 7.68 -8.31 -4.07
N ILE A 75 6.41 -8.02 -3.77
CA ILE A 75 5.40 -9.05 -3.44
C ILE A 75 5.15 -9.98 -4.64
N LEU A 76 4.98 -9.41 -5.83
CA LEU A 76 4.75 -10.19 -7.04
C LEU A 76 5.96 -11.07 -7.38
N SER A 77 7.20 -10.57 -7.20
CA SER A 77 8.43 -11.36 -7.36
C SER A 77 8.52 -12.58 -6.43
N HIS A 78 7.95 -12.52 -5.23
CA HIS A 78 7.88 -13.69 -4.32
C HIS A 78 6.72 -14.66 -4.61
N THR A 79 5.89 -14.36 -5.62
CA THR A 79 4.68 -15.12 -5.91
C THR A 79 4.93 -16.25 -6.91
N ASN A 80 4.81 -16.00 -8.22
CA ASN A 80 5.21 -16.90 -9.31
C ASN A 80 5.28 -16.11 -10.64
N PRO A 81 5.89 -16.66 -11.71
CA PRO A 81 6.00 -15.96 -12.99
C PRO A 81 4.65 -15.57 -13.60
N ALA A 82 3.66 -16.47 -13.55
CA ALA A 82 2.33 -16.23 -14.11
C ALA A 82 1.62 -15.02 -13.48
N CYS A 83 1.79 -14.81 -12.17
CA CYS A 83 1.23 -13.67 -11.44
C CYS A 83 1.80 -12.35 -11.95
N ILE A 84 3.13 -12.26 -12.07
CA ILE A 84 3.81 -11.04 -12.57
C ILE A 84 3.42 -10.77 -14.04
N THR A 85 3.44 -11.81 -14.88
CA THR A 85 3.02 -11.70 -16.28
C THR A 85 1.58 -11.21 -16.39
N ALA A 86 0.66 -11.73 -15.58
CA ALA A 86 -0.74 -11.29 -15.57
C ALA A 86 -0.89 -9.83 -15.11
N PHE A 87 -0.16 -9.42 -14.06
CA PHE A 87 -0.19 -8.06 -13.56
C PHE A 87 0.32 -7.05 -14.60
N LEU A 88 1.44 -7.37 -15.28
CA LEU A 88 2.08 -6.48 -16.25
C LEU A 88 1.44 -6.50 -17.65
N ASN A 89 0.55 -7.46 -17.92
CA ASN A 89 -0.07 -7.58 -19.24
C ASN A 89 -1.19 -6.54 -19.43
N PRO A 90 -1.04 -5.58 -20.37
CA PRO A 90 -2.05 -4.54 -20.61
C PRO A 90 -3.37 -5.08 -21.16
N ARG A 91 -3.40 -6.33 -21.65
CA ARG A 91 -4.62 -6.98 -22.14
C ARG A 91 -5.51 -7.53 -21.03
N ILE A 92 -4.95 -7.74 -19.83
CA ILE A 92 -5.75 -8.12 -18.67
C ILE A 92 -6.49 -6.87 -18.20
N GLN A 93 -7.82 -6.94 -18.14
CA GLN A 93 -8.66 -5.82 -17.74
C GLN A 93 -8.59 -5.62 -16.23
N GLU A 94 -8.72 -6.72 -15.50
CA GLU A 94 -8.69 -6.75 -14.05
C GLU A 94 -7.73 -7.81 -13.54
N PHE A 95 -6.85 -7.39 -12.63
CA PHE A 95 -6.01 -8.26 -11.84
C PHE A 95 -6.29 -7.99 -10.36
N ILE A 96 -6.41 -9.04 -9.56
CA ILE A 96 -6.61 -8.92 -8.12
C ILE A 96 -5.68 -9.89 -7.40
N TYR A 97 -4.87 -9.39 -6.48
CA TYR A 97 -4.08 -10.18 -5.54
C TYR A 97 -4.62 -9.99 -4.13
N LYS A 98 -4.87 -11.09 -3.42
CA LYS A 98 -5.39 -11.13 -2.05
C LYS A 98 -4.53 -11.99 -1.15
N ARG A 99 -4.28 -11.51 0.06
CA ARG A 99 -3.61 -12.27 1.12
C ARG A 99 -4.36 -12.17 2.45
N GLU A 100 -4.77 -13.30 3.01
CA GLU A 100 -5.36 -13.35 4.34
C GLU A 100 -4.26 -13.44 5.41
N VAL A 101 -4.13 -12.42 6.25
CA VAL A 101 -3.00 -12.28 7.19
C VAL A 101 -3.07 -13.30 8.33
N GLN A 102 -4.28 -13.69 8.76
CA GLN A 102 -4.49 -14.52 9.96
C GLN A 102 -5.06 -15.91 9.66
N GLY A 103 -5.32 -16.25 8.39
CA GLY A 103 -5.90 -17.54 7.98
C GLY A 103 -7.23 -17.88 8.65
N ARG A 104 -7.94 -16.88 9.19
CA ARG A 104 -9.25 -17.00 9.83
C ARG A 104 -10.28 -16.27 8.97
N LYS A 105 -11.46 -16.86 8.80
CA LYS A 105 -12.60 -16.21 8.15
C LYS A 105 -12.90 -14.88 8.85
N GLY A 106 -13.00 -13.79 8.06
CA GLY A 106 -13.22 -12.43 8.58
C GLY A 106 -11.97 -11.73 9.14
N GLY A 107 -10.79 -12.37 9.02
CA GLY A 107 -9.52 -11.73 9.34
C GLY A 107 -9.14 -10.61 8.36
N THR A 108 -8.06 -9.90 8.68
CA THR A 108 -7.52 -8.87 7.78
C THR A 108 -7.05 -9.48 6.46
N THR A 109 -7.54 -8.95 5.35
CA THR A 109 -7.12 -9.25 3.98
C THR A 109 -6.35 -8.07 3.43
N LEU A 110 -5.17 -8.34 2.87
CA LEU A 110 -4.43 -7.38 2.04
C LEU A 110 -4.87 -7.52 0.59
N LEU A 111 -5.02 -6.39 -0.09
CA LEU A 111 -5.45 -6.32 -1.49
C LEU A 111 -4.45 -5.52 -2.32
N ILE A 112 -4.20 -6.02 -3.53
CA ILE A 112 -3.71 -5.23 -4.67
C ILE A 112 -4.64 -5.53 -5.83
N ARG A 113 -5.44 -4.55 -6.27
CA ARG A 113 -6.31 -4.63 -7.44
C ARG A 113 -5.79 -3.69 -8.51
N ARG A 114 -5.51 -4.19 -9.71
CA ARG A 114 -5.27 -3.39 -10.91
C ARG A 114 -6.49 -3.48 -11.81
N HIS A 115 -7.07 -2.34 -12.14
CA HIS A 115 -8.07 -2.23 -13.19
C HIS A 115 -7.55 -1.26 -14.23
N HIS A 116 -7.21 -1.77 -15.42
CA HIS A 116 -6.47 -1.03 -16.44
C HIS A 116 -5.17 -0.42 -15.88
N ASN A 117 -5.06 0.92 -15.84
CA ASN A 117 -3.90 1.65 -15.33
C ASN A 117 -4.08 2.15 -13.90
N THR A 118 -5.21 1.82 -13.26
CA THR A 118 -5.52 2.20 -11.89
C THR A 118 -5.22 1.05 -10.95
N ILE A 119 -4.61 1.37 -9.82
CA ILE A 119 -4.26 0.46 -8.75
C ILE A 119 -5.03 0.88 -7.51
N MET A 120 -5.73 -0.05 -6.91
CA MET A 120 -6.30 0.07 -5.58
C MET A 120 -5.57 -0.92 -4.67
N ALA A 121 -5.06 -0.43 -3.56
CA ALA A 121 -4.38 -1.27 -2.59
C ALA A 121 -4.82 -0.91 -1.17
N GLY A 122 -4.79 -1.89 -0.30
CA GLY A 122 -5.19 -1.64 1.08
C GLY A 122 -5.23 -2.88 1.94
N SER A 123 -5.74 -2.67 3.15
CA SER A 123 -6.06 -3.74 4.09
C SER A 123 -7.50 -3.58 4.55
N TYR A 124 -8.26 -4.65 4.50
CA TYR A 124 -9.67 -4.64 4.88
C TYR A 124 -10.07 -5.89 5.65
N ARG A 125 -11.24 -5.85 6.30
CA ARG A 125 -11.96 -7.03 6.80
C ARG A 125 -13.21 -7.24 5.96
N ASN A 126 -13.44 -8.46 5.51
CA ASN A 126 -14.67 -8.80 4.79
C ASN A 126 -15.79 -9.07 5.80
N LEU A 127 -16.83 -8.23 5.82
CA LEU A 127 -18.01 -8.38 6.66
C LEU A 127 -19.18 -9.07 5.92
N GLY A 128 -18.96 -9.53 4.69
CA GLY A 128 -19.96 -10.17 3.83
C GLY A 128 -20.83 -9.18 3.04
N PHE A 129 -21.26 -8.08 3.69
CA PHE A 129 -22.03 -6.99 3.07
C PHE A 129 -21.18 -5.75 2.80
N SER A 130 -19.95 -5.68 3.33
CA SER A 130 -19.01 -4.60 3.10
C SER A 130 -17.57 -5.06 3.32
N LEU A 131 -16.64 -4.37 2.66
CA LEU A 131 -15.21 -4.45 2.94
C LEU A 131 -14.84 -3.28 3.86
N GLN A 132 -14.54 -3.55 5.13
CA GLN A 132 -14.14 -2.53 6.10
C GLN A 132 -12.63 -2.28 5.98
N TRP A 133 -12.26 -1.16 5.38
CA TRP A 133 -10.89 -0.76 5.13
C TRP A 133 -10.25 -0.11 6.37
N ARG A 134 -9.03 -0.54 6.68
CA ARG A 134 -8.13 0.15 7.62
C ARG A 134 -7.14 1.06 6.91
N LEU A 135 -6.68 0.63 5.74
CA LEU A 135 -5.83 1.40 4.83
C LEU A 135 -6.42 1.24 3.44
N TYR A 136 -6.57 2.34 2.72
CA TYR A 136 -7.10 2.36 1.36
C TYR A 136 -6.37 3.45 0.56
N VAL A 137 -5.74 3.04 -0.53
CA VAL A 137 -4.97 3.92 -1.41
C VAL A 137 -5.34 3.60 -2.85
N ARG A 138 -5.44 4.64 -3.67
CA ARG A 138 -5.50 4.53 -5.13
C ARG A 138 -4.30 5.22 -5.74
N SER A 139 -3.71 4.56 -6.73
CA SER A 139 -2.61 5.07 -7.52
C SER A 139 -2.89 4.78 -9.00
N ARG A 140 -2.26 5.51 -9.91
CA ARG A 140 -2.25 5.19 -11.34
C ARG A 140 -0.83 5.04 -11.85
N PHE A 141 -0.65 4.46 -13.03
CA PHE A 141 0.62 4.53 -13.75
C PHE A 141 0.44 5.02 -15.19
N ASN A 142 1.46 5.71 -15.70
CA ASN A 142 1.48 6.22 -17.07
C ASN A 142 2.08 5.20 -18.05
N ALA A 143 2.13 5.57 -19.33
CA ALA A 143 2.71 4.73 -20.39
C ALA A 143 4.22 4.43 -20.21
N LEU A 144 4.93 5.24 -19.40
CA LEU A 144 6.33 5.01 -19.04
C LEU A 144 6.48 4.08 -17.82
N GLY A 145 5.37 3.56 -17.28
CA GLY A 145 5.35 2.73 -16.07
C GLY A 145 5.65 3.50 -14.78
N GLN A 146 5.57 4.84 -14.80
CA GLN A 146 5.74 5.67 -13.61
C GLN A 146 4.41 5.80 -12.86
N TRP A 147 4.45 5.58 -11.56
CA TRP A 147 3.30 5.59 -10.66
C TRP A 147 3.07 6.96 -10.02
N TYR A 148 1.79 7.25 -9.77
CA TYR A 148 1.31 8.47 -9.13
C TYR A 148 0.23 8.07 -8.12
N ASP A 149 0.37 8.49 -6.87
CA ASP A 149 -0.64 8.28 -5.85
C ASP A 149 -1.74 9.33 -6.03
N GLU A 150 -2.96 8.88 -6.32
CA GLU A 150 -4.10 9.76 -6.63
C GLU A 150 -4.97 10.03 -5.41
N TYR A 151 -5.07 9.06 -4.51
CA TYR A 151 -5.94 9.17 -3.35
C TYR A 151 -5.46 8.27 -2.23
N ALA A 152 -5.62 8.72 -0.99
CA ALA A 152 -5.61 7.86 0.17
C ALA A 152 -6.73 8.24 1.12
N ALA A 153 -7.38 7.23 1.70
CA ALA A 153 -8.40 7.47 2.70
C ALA A 153 -7.75 8.07 3.97
N PRO A 154 -8.24 9.22 4.48
CA PRO A 154 -7.70 9.81 5.70
C PRO A 154 -8.12 9.06 6.97
N THR A 155 -9.21 8.31 6.88
CA THR A 155 -9.78 7.50 7.96
C THR A 155 -10.12 6.11 7.45
N CYS A 156 -10.50 5.22 8.37
CA CYS A 156 -11.14 3.96 8.01
C CYS A 156 -12.43 4.23 7.21
N GLY A 157 -12.89 3.25 6.47
CA GLY A 157 -14.13 3.36 5.70
C GLY A 157 -14.55 2.03 5.12
N ALA A 158 -15.59 2.04 4.29
CA ALA A 158 -16.17 0.83 3.74
C ALA A 158 -16.40 0.92 2.24
N THR A 159 -16.21 -0.21 1.57
CA THR A 159 -16.72 -0.45 0.22
C THR A 159 -17.89 -1.42 0.31
N PRO A 160 -19.08 -1.10 -0.23
CA PRO A 160 -20.23 -1.98 -0.13
C PRO A 160 -20.07 -3.24 -1.00
N VAL A 161 -20.68 -4.33 -0.53
CA VAL A 161 -20.86 -5.58 -1.28
C VAL A 161 -22.37 -5.75 -1.48
N VAL A 162 -22.80 -5.75 -2.75
CA VAL A 162 -24.22 -5.78 -3.12
C VAL A 162 -24.69 -7.21 -3.40
N GLY A 163 -25.98 -7.35 -3.73
CA GLY A 163 -26.62 -8.65 -3.98
C GLY A 163 -25.83 -9.50 -4.98
N GLY A 164 -25.56 -10.76 -4.62
CA GLY A 164 -24.72 -11.67 -5.41
C GLY A 164 -23.24 -11.67 -5.03
N GLY A 165 -22.80 -10.85 -4.06
CA GLY A 165 -21.41 -10.81 -3.60
C GLY A 165 -20.51 -9.90 -4.44
N GLU A 166 -21.09 -9.09 -5.32
CA GLU A 166 -20.39 -8.11 -6.14
C GLU A 166 -19.87 -6.96 -5.26
N VAL A 167 -18.57 -6.68 -5.36
CA VAL A 167 -17.94 -5.59 -4.62
C VAL A 167 -17.99 -4.32 -5.46
N MET A 168 -18.55 -3.25 -4.91
CA MET A 168 -18.63 -1.95 -5.59
C MET A 168 -17.32 -1.19 -5.49
N TRP A 169 -16.27 -1.67 -6.16
CA TRP A 169 -14.90 -1.16 -6.01
C TRP A 169 -14.77 0.35 -6.21
N ASP A 170 -15.60 0.95 -7.05
CA ASP A 170 -15.55 2.40 -7.30
C ASP A 170 -16.20 3.24 -6.19
N VAL A 171 -16.76 2.60 -5.16
CA VAL A 171 -17.42 3.23 -4.02
C VAL A 171 -16.59 3.04 -2.75
N PHE A 172 -16.26 4.16 -2.11
CA PHE A 172 -15.64 4.20 -0.79
C PHE A 172 -16.37 5.23 0.08
N THR A 173 -16.79 4.81 1.27
CA THR A 173 -17.45 5.67 2.25
C THR A 173 -16.59 5.75 3.51
N PRO A 174 -16.01 6.91 3.85
CA PRO A 174 -15.26 7.09 5.08
C PRO A 174 -16.15 6.88 6.32
N ASP A 175 -15.60 6.27 7.37
CA ASP A 175 -16.25 6.15 8.67
C ASP A 175 -16.49 7.56 9.24
N GLY A 176 -17.72 7.81 9.74
CA GLY A 176 -18.13 9.11 10.29
C GLY A 176 -18.90 10.03 9.32
N VAL A 177 -19.14 9.59 8.07
CA VAL A 177 -19.97 10.32 7.09
C VAL A 177 -21.43 9.79 7.07
N MET A 178 -21.80 8.91 8.01
CA MET A 178 -23.18 8.45 8.14
C MET A 178 -24.04 9.50 8.87
N SER A 179 -24.69 10.31 8.04
CA SER A 179 -25.97 11.02 8.23
C SER A 179 -26.06 12.13 9.29
N GLY A 180 -26.28 13.36 8.79
CA GLY A 180 -27.00 14.37 9.55
C GLY A 180 -28.44 13.94 9.83
N ASP A 181 -28.99 14.58 10.87
CA ASP A 181 -30.33 14.46 11.46
C ASP A 181 -30.55 13.29 12.43
N GLY A 182 -30.32 13.59 13.71
CA GLY A 182 -30.72 12.77 14.85
C GLY A 182 -29.98 13.18 16.13
N ASP A 183 -30.66 13.97 16.97
CA ASP A 183 -30.20 14.46 18.27
C ASP A 183 -29.61 13.37 19.20
N ASP A 184 -28.65 13.82 20.02
CA ASP A 184 -28.21 13.32 21.33
C ASP A 184 -27.99 11.79 21.50
N ASP A 185 -26.72 11.38 21.68
CA ASP A 185 -26.21 10.82 22.95
C ASP A 185 -24.90 10.01 22.75
N ASP A 186 -23.97 10.16 23.69
CA ASP A 186 -22.78 9.36 23.98
C ASP A 186 -21.62 9.22 22.96
N GLY A 187 -20.64 10.12 23.13
CA GLY A 187 -19.31 10.14 22.49
C GLY A 187 -18.32 9.02 22.89
N GLU A 188 -18.73 7.76 22.94
CA GLU A 188 -17.85 6.61 23.24
C GLU A 188 -17.46 5.73 22.04
N GLN A 189 -17.95 6.00 20.82
CA GLN A 189 -17.64 5.15 19.64
C GLN A 189 -16.36 5.50 18.88
N ARG A 190 -15.63 6.56 19.26
CA ARG A 190 -14.43 7.04 18.54
C ARG A 190 -13.15 6.19 18.70
N MET A 191 -13.18 5.05 19.42
CA MET A 191 -11.96 4.28 19.73
C MET A 191 -12.07 2.74 19.67
N ARG A 192 -13.05 2.15 18.98
CA ARG A 192 -13.18 0.67 18.96
C ARG A 192 -12.38 -0.09 17.91
N CYS A 193 -11.85 0.54 16.87
CA CYS A 193 -11.14 -0.19 15.79
C CYS A 193 -9.69 -0.59 16.12
N ALA A 194 -9.11 -0.07 17.22
CA ALA A 194 -7.70 -0.28 17.57
C ALA A 194 -7.42 -1.20 18.78
N LYS A 195 -8.43 -1.60 19.58
CA LYS A 195 -8.16 -2.15 20.93
C LYS A 195 -8.47 -3.63 21.20
N LYS A 196 -8.82 -4.43 20.20
CA LYS A 196 -8.89 -5.89 20.38
C LYS A 196 -8.27 -6.57 19.17
N ASP A 197 -6.97 -6.78 19.24
CA ASP A 197 -6.26 -7.96 18.75
C ASP A 197 -4.85 -7.90 19.31
N GLY A 198 -4.55 -8.73 20.31
CA GLY A 198 -3.22 -8.85 20.90
C GLY A 198 -2.23 -9.34 19.85
N GLY A 199 -1.22 -8.52 19.56
CA GLY A 199 -0.13 -8.84 18.64
C GLY A 199 0.75 -7.64 18.35
N ALA A 200 1.83 -7.50 19.14
CA ALA A 200 3.02 -6.66 18.95
C ALA A 200 2.81 -5.18 18.57
N ASP A 201 2.93 -4.34 19.61
CA ASP A 201 3.12 -2.89 19.66
C ASP A 201 3.68 -2.22 18.38
N ALA A 202 2.77 -1.57 17.66
CA ALA A 202 3.07 -0.34 16.94
C ALA A 202 2.21 0.76 17.57
N GLU A 203 2.79 1.50 18.52
CA GLU A 203 2.15 2.68 19.10
C GLU A 203 1.87 3.70 17.98
N PHE A 204 0.59 3.83 17.62
CA PHE A 204 0.07 4.93 16.81
C PHE A 204 0.07 6.20 17.66
N ARG A 205 1.17 6.97 17.62
CA ARG A 205 1.17 8.37 18.07
C ARG A 205 0.73 9.25 16.91
N GLY A 206 -0.59 9.38 16.76
CA GLY A 206 -1.19 10.37 15.87
C GLY A 206 -0.75 11.78 16.28
N GLY A 207 -0.02 12.46 15.39
CA GLY A 207 0.29 13.88 15.53
C GLY A 207 -0.98 14.69 15.35
N GLY A 208 -1.54 15.17 16.47
CA GLY A 208 -2.53 16.23 16.47
C GLY A 208 -1.87 17.58 16.23
N GLY A 209 -2.56 18.45 15.49
CA GLY A 209 -2.28 19.89 15.43
C GLY A 209 -1.83 20.37 14.04
N LEU A 210 -2.79 20.57 13.13
CA LEU A 210 -2.64 21.51 12.02
C LEU A 210 -3.30 22.82 12.45
N GLY A 211 -2.47 23.81 12.72
CA GLY A 211 -2.93 25.16 13.01
C GLY A 211 -1.78 26.14 12.87
N VAL A 212 -1.57 26.64 11.65
CA VAL A 212 -0.97 27.96 11.38
C VAL A 212 -1.61 28.49 10.09
N LYS A 213 -2.19 29.69 10.16
CA LYS A 213 -2.63 30.51 9.02
C LYS A 213 -1.41 31.12 8.37
N GLU A 214 -1.35 31.12 7.04
CA GLU A 214 -0.59 32.12 6.29
C GLU A 214 -1.53 32.80 5.29
N ASP A 215 -1.56 34.12 5.37
CA ASP A 215 -2.20 35.02 4.42
C ASP A 215 -1.33 35.09 3.16
N GLY A 216 -1.90 34.86 1.99
CA GLY A 216 -1.21 35.07 0.72
C GLY A 216 -2.04 34.58 -0.45
N ASP A 217 -2.64 35.51 -1.19
CA ASP A 217 -3.29 35.31 -2.48
C ASP A 217 -2.37 34.51 -3.42
N GLY A 218 -2.66 33.21 -3.55
CA GLY A 218 -2.05 32.25 -4.45
C GLY A 218 -3.10 31.23 -4.83
N ASP A 219 -3.07 30.78 -6.08
CA ASP A 219 -4.06 29.89 -6.70
C ASP A 219 -4.37 28.66 -5.81
N GLU A 220 -5.45 28.75 -5.04
CA GLU A 220 -5.80 27.79 -3.96
C GLU A 220 -5.91 26.35 -4.48
N GLY A 221 -6.19 26.17 -5.77
CA GLY A 221 -6.33 24.87 -6.43
C GLY A 221 -5.03 24.10 -6.63
N GLU A 222 -3.91 24.77 -6.97
CA GLU A 222 -2.63 24.08 -7.18
C GLU A 222 -1.97 23.67 -5.85
N GLU A 223 -2.17 24.46 -4.79
CA GLU A 223 -1.67 24.15 -3.45
C GLU A 223 -2.46 23.00 -2.79
N GLU A 224 -3.77 22.93 -3.02
CA GLU A 224 -4.64 21.87 -2.51
C GLU A 224 -4.34 20.53 -3.20
N GLU A 225 -4.24 20.49 -4.53
CA GLU A 225 -3.85 19.27 -5.28
C GLU A 225 -2.47 18.77 -4.86
N GLY A 226 -1.52 19.69 -4.65
CA GLY A 226 -0.19 19.38 -4.13
C GLY A 226 -0.20 18.79 -2.72
N ARG A 227 -1.10 19.26 -1.84
CA ARG A 227 -1.27 18.73 -0.47
C ARG A 227 -1.91 17.34 -0.49
N GLU A 228 -2.92 17.13 -1.32
CA GLU A 228 -3.57 15.83 -1.48
C GLU A 228 -2.60 14.76 -2.00
N ALA A 229 -1.82 15.08 -3.03
CA ALA A 229 -0.83 14.16 -3.59
C ALA A 229 0.27 13.81 -2.57
N LYS A 230 0.71 14.76 -1.75
CA LYS A 230 1.65 14.50 -0.65
C LYS A 230 1.06 13.57 0.40
N PHE A 231 -0.19 13.81 0.79
CA PHE A 231 -0.90 12.96 1.76
C PHE A 231 -1.09 11.54 1.21
N ALA A 232 -1.51 11.42 -0.05
CA ALA A 232 -1.69 10.15 -0.73
C ALA A 232 -0.38 9.36 -0.78
N LEU A 233 0.72 10.00 -1.17
CA LEU A 233 2.05 9.37 -1.16
C LEU A 233 2.47 8.93 0.26
N TYR A 234 2.22 9.74 1.29
CA TYR A 234 2.55 9.38 2.66
C TYR A 234 1.80 8.12 3.12
N GLN A 235 0.48 8.06 2.91
CA GLN A 235 -0.33 6.89 3.25
C GLN A 235 0.05 5.67 2.41
N SER A 236 0.33 5.88 1.12
CA SER A 236 0.84 4.87 0.19
C SER A 236 2.15 4.24 0.70
N ARG A 237 3.07 5.05 1.23
CA ARG A 237 4.32 4.59 1.87
C ARG A 237 4.08 3.78 3.15
N ILE A 238 3.14 4.20 4.00
CA ILE A 238 2.75 3.44 5.20
C ILE A 238 2.20 2.06 4.81
N LEU A 239 1.27 2.04 3.84
CA LEU A 239 0.71 0.80 3.31
C LEU A 239 1.80 -0.09 2.71
N ALA A 240 2.68 0.48 1.88
CA ALA A 240 3.79 -0.23 1.26
C ALA A 240 4.67 -0.95 2.30
N ARG A 241 5.08 -0.26 3.36
CA ARG A 241 5.85 -0.86 4.47
C ARG A 241 5.05 -1.96 5.18
N TYR A 242 3.76 -1.76 5.42
CA TYR A 242 2.90 -2.75 6.05
C TYR A 242 2.77 -4.03 5.21
N LEU A 243 2.56 -3.91 3.89
CA LEU A 243 2.50 -5.04 2.96
C LEU A 243 3.83 -5.82 2.95
N LEU A 244 4.97 -5.12 2.92
CA LEU A 244 6.28 -5.76 2.91
C LEU A 244 6.62 -6.45 4.23
N TRP A 245 6.29 -5.83 5.37
CA TRP A 245 6.50 -6.41 6.69
C TRP A 245 5.77 -7.74 6.82
N ASP A 246 4.52 -7.76 6.36
CA ASP A 246 3.66 -8.92 6.39
C ASP A 246 4.19 -10.08 5.51
N VAL A 247 4.82 -9.80 4.37
CA VAL A 247 5.52 -10.82 3.57
C VAL A 247 6.83 -11.26 4.24
N TRP A 248 7.65 -10.31 4.70
CA TRP A 248 8.95 -10.58 5.33
C TRP A 248 8.84 -11.52 6.54
N VAL A 249 7.97 -11.19 7.51
CA VAL A 249 7.81 -11.98 8.73
C VAL A 249 7.38 -13.43 8.42
N ARG A 250 6.57 -13.63 7.38
CA ARG A 250 6.14 -14.98 6.99
C ARG A 250 7.25 -15.78 6.33
N LEU A 251 7.99 -15.14 5.42
CA LEU A 251 9.13 -15.79 4.75
C LEU A 251 10.25 -16.13 5.74
N GLU A 252 10.53 -15.23 6.68
CA GLU A 252 11.61 -15.42 7.65
C GLU A 252 11.24 -16.38 8.79
N GLY A 253 10.00 -16.28 9.30
CA GLY A 253 9.47 -17.22 10.30
C GLY A 253 9.19 -18.62 9.75
N ARG A 254 9.47 -18.88 8.46
CA ARG A 254 9.17 -20.14 7.74
C ARG A 254 7.72 -20.56 7.87
N TYR A 255 6.81 -19.59 8.02
CA TYR A 255 5.39 -19.84 8.07
C TYR A 255 4.87 -20.16 6.67
N GLU A 256 3.77 -20.90 6.60
CA GLU A 256 3.07 -21.05 5.34
C GLU A 256 2.50 -19.69 4.91
N CYS A 257 2.97 -19.20 3.76
CA CYS A 257 2.53 -17.94 3.18
C CYS A 257 1.71 -18.23 1.91
N ARG A 258 0.39 -18.14 2.00
CA ARG A 258 -0.52 -18.34 0.87
C ARG A 258 -1.10 -17.01 0.40
N ALA A 259 -1.27 -16.90 -0.91
CA ALA A 259 -2.01 -15.82 -1.52
C ALA A 259 -2.93 -16.40 -2.61
N THR A 260 -3.90 -15.58 -3.01
CA THR A 260 -4.69 -15.83 -4.21
C THR A 260 -4.48 -14.67 -5.16
N TRP A 261 -4.41 -14.95 -6.45
CA TRP A 261 -4.45 -13.92 -7.46
C TRP A 261 -5.40 -14.33 -8.59
N GLU A 262 -6.04 -13.34 -9.17
CA GLU A 262 -7.06 -13.47 -10.19
C GLU A 262 -6.70 -12.56 -11.36
N ALA A 263 -6.92 -13.06 -12.58
CA ALA A 263 -6.81 -12.27 -13.80
C ALA A 263 -8.04 -12.57 -14.67
N ASP A 264 -8.85 -11.55 -14.95
CA ASP A 264 -10.10 -11.64 -15.71
C ASP A 264 -10.97 -12.85 -15.31
N GLY A 265 -11.26 -12.99 -14.01
CA GLY A 265 -12.11 -14.07 -13.48
C GLY A 265 -11.38 -15.39 -13.19
N LYS A 266 -10.13 -15.57 -13.67
CA LYS A 266 -9.38 -16.81 -13.43
C LYS A 266 -8.59 -16.75 -12.13
N VAL A 267 -9.10 -17.42 -11.10
CA VAL A 267 -8.51 -17.49 -9.76
C VAL A 267 -7.40 -18.53 -9.68
N ASN A 268 -6.28 -18.17 -9.06
CA ASN A 268 -5.13 -19.02 -8.80
C ASN A 268 -4.73 -18.91 -7.31
N THR A 269 -4.52 -20.05 -6.67
CA THR A 269 -4.00 -20.12 -5.30
C THR A 269 -2.53 -20.51 -5.34
N VAL A 270 -1.70 -19.79 -4.61
CA VAL A 270 -0.25 -19.95 -4.65
C VAL A 270 0.36 -19.93 -3.26
N ARG A 271 1.47 -20.65 -3.10
CA ARG A 271 2.32 -20.58 -1.92
C ARG A 271 3.55 -19.74 -2.27
N LEU A 272 3.73 -18.63 -1.56
CA LEU A 272 4.89 -17.77 -1.72
C LEU A 272 6.15 -18.50 -1.26
N LYS A 273 7.26 -18.19 -1.93
CA LYS A 273 8.58 -18.75 -1.64
C LYS A 273 9.58 -17.63 -1.37
N ARG A 274 10.69 -17.97 -0.69
CA ARG A 274 11.79 -17.04 -0.46
C ARG A 274 12.52 -16.66 -1.75
N GLY A 275 12.48 -17.53 -2.77
CA GLY A 275 13.00 -17.23 -4.10
C GLY A 275 12.28 -16.07 -4.76
N LEU A 276 13.00 -15.36 -5.62
CA LEU A 276 12.51 -14.22 -6.38
C LEU A 276 12.48 -14.57 -7.86
N VAL A 277 11.28 -14.47 -8.44
CA VAL A 277 11.10 -14.65 -9.88
C VAL A 277 11.76 -13.49 -10.63
N GLY A 278 12.46 -13.85 -11.71
CA GLY A 278 13.16 -12.91 -12.58
C GLY A 278 14.62 -12.66 -12.17
N PHE A 279 15.19 -13.49 -11.30
CA PHE A 279 16.60 -13.41 -10.88
C PHE A 279 17.34 -14.70 -11.26
N ASP A 280 18.67 -14.65 -11.25
CA ASP A 280 19.57 -15.67 -11.82
C ASP A 280 19.52 -17.07 -11.15
N ASP A 281 18.60 -17.29 -10.19
CA ASP A 281 18.38 -18.57 -9.49
C ASP A 281 17.05 -19.26 -9.89
N ASP A 282 16.45 -18.89 -11.04
CA ASP A 282 15.17 -19.46 -11.53
C ASP A 282 15.30 -20.84 -12.23
N ASP A 283 16.48 -21.49 -12.18
CA ASP A 283 16.71 -22.84 -12.74
C ASP A 283 16.55 -23.96 -11.69
#